data_AF-A0A1M5QIT6-F1
#
_entry.id   AF-A0A1M5QIT6-F1
#
_cell.length_a   1.000
_cell.length_b   1.000
_cell.length_c   1.000
_cell.angle_alpha   90.00
_cell.angle_beta   90.00
_cell.angle_gamma   90.00
#
_symmetry.space_group_name_H-M   'P 1'
#
loop_
_entity.id
_entity.type
_entity.pdbx_description
1 polymer ?
#
loop_
_entity_poly.entity_id
_entity_poly.type
_entity_poly.pdbx_seq_one_letter_code
_entity_poly.pdbx_strand_id
1 'polypeptide(L)'
;MVGLDVSSIKDFSKGVLSFSKQINQTPIGVFSFELKRKIEFSNLRESYFQAVSNSRWTNKGYLVCAEIDQNDIELLDELGRLVNAYGIGVIKLDLVNPDESRVLYDAHYNESIEWGFVNYLFELNADYKMFIKASIDIMKTEALYREKFDKVLSQQEIITCVKGFMG
;
A
#
# COMPACT_ATOMS: atom_id res chain seq x y z
N MET A 1 5.88 1.10 -3.57
CA MET A 1 5.92 1.70 -2.20
C MET A 1 5.27 0.72 -1.22
N VAL A 2 5.65 0.75 0.05
CA VAL A 2 5.15 -0.17 1.08
C VAL A 2 4.79 0.59 2.35
N GLY A 3 3.87 0.05 3.15
CA GLY A 3 3.41 0.66 4.38
C GLY A 3 3.14 -0.36 5.48
N LEU A 4 3.19 0.09 6.72
CA LEU A 4 2.87 -0.70 7.90
C LEU A 4 1.75 0.01 8.67
N ASP A 5 0.63 -0.67 8.85
CA ASP A 5 -0.43 -0.22 9.74
C ASP A 5 -0.14 -0.66 11.18
N VAL A 6 0.02 0.36 12.01
CA VAL A 6 0.40 0.27 13.43
C VAL A 6 -0.63 0.97 14.31
N SER A 7 -1.80 1.32 13.77
CA SER A 7 -2.90 1.98 14.50
C SER A 7 -3.25 1.23 15.79
N SER A 8 -3.42 -0.08 15.67
CA SER A 8 -3.71 -1.00 16.76
C SER A 8 -2.72 -0.95 17.93
N ILE A 9 -1.43 -0.61 17.70
CA ILE A 9 -0.44 -0.50 18.78
C ILE A 9 -0.78 0.64 19.75
N LYS A 10 -1.39 1.71 19.24
CA LYS A 10 -1.83 2.85 20.06
C LYS A 10 -3.19 2.64 20.69
N ASP A 11 -4.07 1.93 20.00
CA ASP A 11 -5.48 1.83 20.38
C ASP A 11 -5.72 0.76 21.44
N PHE A 12 -4.85 -0.25 21.54
CA PHE A 12 -4.98 -1.35 22.50
C PHE A 12 -4.05 -1.23 23.71
N SER A 13 -4.53 -1.72 24.86
CA SER A 13 -3.72 -1.82 26.07
C SER A 13 -2.60 -2.86 25.93
N LYS A 14 -1.52 -2.69 26.70
CA LYS A 14 -0.37 -3.62 26.72
C LYS A 14 -0.77 -5.07 26.99
N GLY A 15 -1.77 -5.30 27.84
CA GLY A 15 -2.28 -6.64 28.15
C GLY A 15 -2.91 -7.32 26.93
N VAL A 16 -3.69 -6.57 26.14
CA VAL A 16 -4.32 -7.05 24.90
C VAL A 16 -3.27 -7.33 23.84
N LEU A 17 -2.29 -6.43 23.64
CA LEU A 17 -1.18 -6.65 22.71
C LEU A 17 -0.33 -7.86 23.11
N SER A 18 -0.10 -8.06 24.40
CA SER A 18 0.62 -9.24 24.92
C SER A 18 -0.15 -10.53 24.66
N PHE A 19 -1.46 -10.53 24.90
CA PHE A 19 -2.33 -11.68 24.60
C PHE A 19 -2.35 -12.00 23.10
N SER A 20 -2.47 -10.97 22.25
CA SER A 20 -2.53 -11.14 20.79
C SER A 20 -1.24 -11.76 20.24
N LYS A 21 -0.08 -11.41 20.82
CA LYS A 21 1.22 -12.04 20.52
C LYS A 21 1.24 -13.53 20.91
N GLN A 22 0.68 -13.90 22.07
CA GLN A 22 0.65 -15.30 22.53
C GLN A 22 -0.18 -16.21 21.62
N ILE A 23 -1.18 -15.65 20.92
CA ILE A 23 -2.03 -16.40 19.98
C ILE A 23 -1.63 -16.17 18.51
N ASN A 24 -0.48 -15.55 18.25
CA ASN A 24 0.03 -15.20 16.90
C ASN A 24 -0.93 -14.36 16.04
N GLN A 25 -1.76 -13.52 16.69
CA GLN A 25 -2.64 -12.56 16.03
C GLN A 25 -2.18 -11.15 16.32
N THR A 26 -1.06 -10.74 15.72
CA THR A 26 -0.59 -9.37 15.87
C THR A 26 -1.38 -8.47 14.92
N PRO A 27 -2.08 -7.42 15.40
CA PRO A 27 -2.97 -6.60 14.58
C PRO A 27 -2.20 -5.56 13.77
N ILE A 28 -1.25 -6.04 12.96
CA ILE A 28 -0.38 -5.21 12.11
C ILE A 28 -0.63 -5.63 10.67
N GLY A 29 -1.00 -4.66 9.84
CA GLY A 29 -1.24 -4.87 8.42
C GLY A 29 -0.08 -4.35 7.58
N VAL A 30 0.32 -5.11 6.57
CA VAL A 30 1.29 -4.65 5.57
C VAL A 30 0.56 -4.22 4.31
N PHE A 31 0.94 -3.06 3.79
CA PHE A 31 0.39 -2.46 2.58
C PHE A 31 1.44 -2.37 1.48
N SER A 32 1.01 -2.54 0.24
CA SER A 32 1.81 -2.21 -0.94
C SER A 32 1.04 -1.33 -1.91
N PHE A 33 1.77 -0.48 -2.60
CA PHE A 33 1.24 0.47 -3.56
C PHE A 33 2.08 0.45 -4.83
N GLU A 34 1.45 0.09 -5.94
CA GLU A 34 1.99 0.17 -7.29
C GLU A 34 1.48 1.46 -7.94
N LEU A 35 2.39 2.38 -8.26
CA LEU A 35 2.05 3.71 -8.77
C LEU A 35 2.07 3.72 -10.31
N LYS A 36 1.00 4.23 -10.93
CA LYS A 36 0.92 4.50 -12.37
C LYS A 36 0.50 5.93 -12.63
N ARG A 37 1.05 6.56 -13.68
CA ARG A 37 0.61 7.90 -14.08
C ARG A 37 -0.82 7.87 -14.63
N LYS A 38 -1.07 7.00 -15.61
CA LYS A 38 -2.35 6.88 -16.31
C LYS A 38 -2.75 5.43 -16.52
N ILE A 39 -4.02 5.13 -16.29
CA ILE A 39 -4.65 3.87 -16.66
C ILE A 39 -5.78 4.15 -17.65
N GLU A 40 -5.77 3.37 -18.73
CA GLU A 40 -6.77 3.35 -19.77
C GLU A 40 -6.92 1.90 -20.25
N PHE A 41 -7.94 1.60 -21.07
CA PHE A 41 -8.25 0.22 -21.44
C PHE A 41 -7.06 -0.50 -22.11
N SER A 42 -6.21 0.23 -22.85
CA SER A 42 -5.04 -0.30 -23.55
C SER A 42 -3.95 -0.88 -22.62
N ASN A 43 -3.82 -0.33 -21.41
CA ASN A 43 -2.74 -0.68 -20.47
C ASN A 43 -3.25 -1.22 -19.12
N LEU A 44 -4.56 -1.33 -18.95
CA LEU A 44 -5.22 -1.73 -17.72
C LEU A 44 -4.70 -3.07 -17.20
N ARG A 45 -4.80 -4.13 -18.01
CA ARG A 45 -4.47 -5.49 -17.56
C ARG A 45 -2.99 -5.61 -17.21
N GLU A 46 -2.11 -5.06 -18.04
CA GLU A 46 -0.68 -5.06 -17.76
C GLU A 46 -0.38 -4.35 -16.44
N SER A 47 -0.89 -3.13 -16.27
CA SER A 47 -0.68 -2.34 -15.06
C SER A 47 -1.21 -3.04 -13.81
N TYR A 48 -2.38 -3.66 -13.93
CA TYR A 48 -3.02 -4.38 -12.83
C TYR A 48 -2.25 -5.64 -12.46
N PHE A 49 -1.79 -6.45 -13.42
CA PHE A 49 -1.02 -7.65 -13.12
C PHE A 49 0.39 -7.36 -12.61
N GLN A 50 1.00 -6.23 -12.99
CA GLN A 50 2.21 -5.73 -12.33
C GLN A 50 1.94 -5.43 -10.85
N ALA A 51 0.82 -4.77 -10.54
CA ALA A 51 0.42 -4.50 -9.16
C ALA A 51 0.19 -5.79 -8.37
N VAL A 52 -0.49 -6.78 -8.97
CA VAL A 52 -0.64 -8.12 -8.38
C VAL A 52 0.73 -8.70 -8.05
N SER A 53 1.62 -8.83 -9.03
CA SER A 53 2.95 -9.41 -8.87
C SER A 53 3.75 -8.75 -7.75
N ASN A 54 3.73 -7.43 -7.68
CA ASN A 54 4.51 -6.65 -6.71
C ASN A 54 3.90 -6.65 -5.29
N SER A 55 2.65 -7.08 -5.14
CA SER A 55 1.87 -6.91 -3.90
C SER A 55 1.51 -8.21 -3.18
N ARG A 56 1.75 -9.39 -3.79
CA ARG A 56 1.40 -10.73 -3.25
C ARG A 56 1.93 -11.01 -1.84
N TRP A 57 2.97 -10.32 -1.42
CA TRP A 57 3.60 -10.48 -0.11
C TRP A 57 2.96 -9.61 0.99
N THR A 58 1.95 -8.80 0.67
CA THR A 58 1.29 -7.87 1.60
C THR A 58 -0.14 -8.29 1.92
N ASN A 59 -0.69 -7.74 3.01
CA ASN A 59 -2.09 -7.98 3.39
C ASN A 59 -3.07 -7.19 2.53
N LYS A 60 -2.70 -5.98 2.10
CA LYS A 60 -3.49 -5.18 1.17
C LYS A 60 -2.58 -4.54 0.12
N GLY A 61 -2.86 -4.81 -1.15
CA GLY A 61 -2.19 -4.18 -2.28
C GLY A 61 -3.12 -3.22 -3.00
N TYR A 62 -2.58 -2.07 -3.43
CA TYR A 62 -3.33 -1.10 -4.23
C TYR A 62 -2.57 -0.71 -5.50
N LEU A 63 -3.31 -0.65 -6.60
CA LEU A 63 -2.93 0.08 -7.80
C LEU A 63 -3.34 1.55 -7.63
N VAL A 64 -2.35 2.43 -7.53
CA VAL A 64 -2.56 3.86 -7.31
C VAL A 64 -2.33 4.59 -8.62
N CYS A 65 -3.30 5.38 -9.07
CA CYS A 65 -3.17 6.08 -10.35
C CYS A 65 -3.65 7.52 -10.31
N ALA A 66 -2.89 8.41 -10.96
CA ALA A 66 -3.21 9.83 -11.05
C ALA A 66 -4.22 10.15 -12.15
N GLU A 67 -4.26 9.40 -13.25
CA GLU A 67 -5.18 9.63 -14.36
C GLU A 67 -5.98 8.36 -14.65
N ILE A 68 -7.25 8.37 -14.24
CA ILE A 68 -8.25 7.34 -14.58
C ILE A 68 -9.49 8.12 -15.04
N ASP A 69 -10.01 7.82 -16.23
CA ASP A 69 -11.29 8.39 -16.66
C ASP A 69 -12.42 7.70 -15.91
N GLN A 70 -13.11 8.47 -15.05
CA GLN A 70 -14.19 7.97 -14.21
C GLN A 70 -15.54 7.98 -14.93
N ASN A 71 -15.60 8.50 -16.15
CA ASN A 71 -16.78 8.43 -17.02
C ASN A 71 -16.71 7.25 -18.00
N ASP A 72 -15.55 6.60 -18.13
CA ASP A 72 -15.39 5.39 -18.93
C ASP A 72 -15.90 4.17 -18.14
N ILE A 73 -17.16 3.81 -18.40
CA ILE A 73 -17.84 2.71 -17.70
C ILE A 73 -17.17 1.37 -18.01
N GLU A 74 -16.70 1.14 -19.24
CA GLU A 74 -16.05 -0.13 -19.62
C GLU A 74 -14.73 -0.33 -18.87
N LEU A 75 -13.95 0.75 -18.75
CA LEU A 75 -12.71 0.77 -17.95
C LEU A 75 -12.99 0.45 -16.48
N LEU A 76 -13.99 1.10 -15.89
CA LEU A 76 -14.35 0.91 -14.47
C LEU A 76 -14.90 -0.50 -14.21
N ASP A 77 -15.71 -1.04 -15.10
CA ASP A 77 -16.27 -2.39 -14.98
C ASP A 77 -15.15 -3.45 -15.05
N GLU A 78 -14.20 -3.32 -15.99
CA GLU A 78 -13.07 -4.25 -16.08
C GLU A 78 -12.14 -4.12 -14.87
N LEU A 79 -11.89 -2.90 -14.37
CA LEU A 79 -11.18 -2.69 -13.09
C LEU A 79 -11.89 -3.44 -11.95
N GLY A 80 -13.21 -3.29 -11.82
CA GLY A 80 -13.99 -3.98 -10.79
C GLY A 80 -13.93 -5.51 -10.90
N ARG A 81 -13.97 -6.05 -12.12
CA ARG A 81 -13.78 -7.50 -12.37
C ARG A 81 -12.39 -7.96 -11.93
N LEU A 82 -11.35 -7.21 -12.25
CA LEU A 82 -9.98 -7.52 -11.85
C LEU A 82 -9.80 -7.46 -10.33
N VAL A 83 -10.37 -6.44 -9.65
CA VAL A 83 -10.38 -6.33 -8.19
C VAL A 83 -11.04 -7.55 -7.57
N ASN A 84 -12.24 -7.90 -8.03
CA ASN A 84 -12.97 -9.05 -7.48
C ASN A 84 -12.22 -10.38 -7.70
N ALA A 85 -11.52 -10.53 -8.83
CA ALA A 85 -10.80 -11.75 -9.17
C ALA A 85 -9.45 -11.90 -8.44
N TYR A 86 -8.74 -10.79 -8.19
CA TYR A 86 -7.34 -10.84 -7.75
C TYR A 86 -7.04 -10.04 -6.47
N GLY A 87 -7.99 -9.25 -5.98
CA GLY A 87 -7.96 -8.61 -4.66
C GLY A 87 -7.11 -7.35 -4.54
N ILE A 88 -6.51 -6.84 -5.62
CA ILE A 88 -5.76 -5.58 -5.59
C ILE A 88 -6.74 -4.41 -5.70
N GLY A 89 -6.77 -3.56 -4.68
CA GLY A 89 -7.61 -2.36 -4.67
C GLY A 89 -7.11 -1.29 -5.64
N VAL A 90 -7.90 -0.24 -5.82
CA VAL A 90 -7.58 0.87 -6.71
C VAL A 90 -7.78 2.20 -6.00
N ILE A 91 -6.74 3.04 -6.03
CA ILE A 91 -6.78 4.39 -5.47
C ILE A 91 -6.60 5.39 -6.62
N LYS A 92 -7.53 6.34 -6.73
CA LYS A 92 -7.38 7.51 -7.57
C LYS A 92 -6.67 8.60 -6.77
N LEU A 93 -5.47 8.95 -7.20
CA LEU A 93 -4.69 10.04 -6.64
C LEU A 93 -5.10 11.36 -7.32
N ASP A 94 -5.34 12.39 -6.52
CA ASP A 94 -5.51 13.75 -7.01
C ASP A 94 -4.19 14.52 -6.83
N LEU A 95 -3.59 14.94 -7.94
CA LEU A 95 -2.29 15.62 -7.94
C LEU A 95 -2.40 17.12 -7.59
N VAL A 96 -3.60 17.69 -7.67
CA VAL A 96 -3.86 19.11 -7.40
C VAL A 96 -4.27 19.30 -5.94
N ASN A 97 -5.18 18.46 -5.46
CA ASN A 97 -5.61 18.43 -4.07
C ASN A 97 -5.50 17.02 -3.50
N PRO A 98 -4.34 16.66 -2.88
CA PRO A 98 -4.11 15.31 -2.37
C PRO A 98 -5.20 14.78 -1.43
N ASP A 99 -5.88 15.66 -0.69
CA ASP A 99 -6.97 15.30 0.23
C ASP A 99 -8.23 14.80 -0.49
N GLU A 100 -8.39 15.10 -1.79
CA GLU A 100 -9.48 14.61 -2.64
C GLU A 100 -9.15 13.28 -3.31
N SER A 101 -7.99 12.69 -3.00
CA SER A 101 -7.66 11.34 -3.42
C SER A 101 -8.62 10.34 -2.77
N ARG A 102 -9.03 9.32 -3.52
CA ARG A 102 -10.06 8.38 -3.06
C ARG A 102 -9.77 6.95 -3.44
N VAL A 103 -10.23 6.04 -2.58
CA VAL A 103 -10.31 4.60 -2.91
C VAL A 103 -11.50 4.41 -3.85
N LEU A 104 -11.24 3.94 -5.07
CA LEU A 104 -12.29 3.57 -6.03
C LEU A 104 -12.81 2.16 -5.75
N TYR A 105 -11.88 1.25 -5.45
CA TYR A 105 -12.17 -0.13 -5.10
C TYR A 105 -11.27 -0.54 -3.93
N ASP A 106 -11.85 -1.07 -2.85
CA ASP A 106 -11.04 -1.51 -1.72
C ASP A 106 -10.29 -2.81 -2.05
N ALA A 107 -9.10 -2.97 -1.46
CA ALA A 107 -8.32 -4.18 -1.59
C ALA A 107 -8.91 -5.29 -0.71
N HIS A 108 -8.90 -6.52 -1.22
CA HIS A 108 -9.20 -7.68 -0.41
C HIS A 108 -8.05 -7.91 0.58
N TYR A 109 -8.39 -8.30 1.81
CA TYR A 109 -7.38 -8.70 2.78
C TYR A 109 -6.79 -10.05 2.39
N ASN A 110 -5.47 -10.11 2.23
CA ASN A 110 -4.73 -11.32 1.96
C ASN A 110 -4.19 -11.90 3.28
N GLU A 111 -4.74 -13.06 3.67
CA GLU A 111 -4.27 -13.84 4.82
C GLU A 111 -3.07 -14.74 4.46
N SER A 112 -2.88 -15.03 3.17
CA SER A 112 -1.87 -15.97 2.66
C SER A 112 -0.68 -15.23 2.06
N ILE A 113 0.25 -14.81 2.92
CA ILE A 113 1.50 -14.18 2.51
C ILE A 113 2.44 -15.21 1.87
N GLU A 114 2.94 -14.91 0.67
CA GLU A 114 3.97 -15.73 0.00
C GLU A 114 5.37 -15.48 0.57
N TRP A 115 5.70 -16.24 1.62
CA TRP A 115 6.98 -16.12 2.34
C TRP A 115 8.23 -16.35 1.46
N GLY A 116 8.12 -17.18 0.42
CA GLY A 116 9.20 -17.36 -0.55
C GLY A 116 9.55 -16.05 -1.27
N PHE A 117 8.52 -15.30 -1.69
CA PHE A 117 8.70 -14.01 -2.34
C PHE A 117 9.17 -12.92 -1.35
N VAL A 118 8.65 -12.93 -0.12
CA VAL A 118 9.14 -12.07 0.98
C VAL A 118 10.64 -12.23 1.17
N ASN A 119 11.12 -13.48 1.25
CA ASN A 119 12.54 -13.78 1.46
C ASN A 119 13.39 -13.36 0.26
N TYR A 120 12.90 -13.62 -0.96
CA TYR A 120 13.56 -13.17 -2.18
C TYR A 120 13.74 -11.64 -2.21
N LEU A 121 12.68 -10.88 -1.91
CA LEU A 121 12.75 -9.42 -1.84
C LEU A 121 13.69 -8.93 -0.73
N PHE A 122 13.73 -9.61 0.41
CA PHE A 122 14.61 -9.29 1.55
C PHE A 122 16.10 -9.39 1.22
N GLU A 123 16.47 -10.34 0.36
CA GLU A 123 17.86 -10.46 -0.10
C GLU A 123 18.17 -9.57 -1.30
N LEU A 124 17.18 -9.26 -2.15
CA LEU A 124 17.37 -8.48 -3.35
C LEU A 124 17.44 -6.95 -3.10
N ASN A 125 16.57 -6.42 -2.25
CA ASN A 125 16.34 -4.98 -2.14
C ASN A 125 16.70 -4.44 -0.74
N ALA A 126 17.69 -3.54 -0.68
CA ALA A 126 18.20 -2.98 0.57
C ALA A 126 17.14 -2.17 1.33
N ASP A 127 16.33 -1.36 0.64
CA ASP A 127 15.28 -0.54 1.25
C ASP A 127 14.18 -1.42 1.85
N TYR A 128 13.78 -2.47 1.14
CA TYR A 128 12.86 -3.48 1.64
C TYR A 128 13.42 -4.20 2.86
N LYS A 129 14.71 -4.54 2.87
CA LYS A 129 15.41 -5.10 4.03
C LYS A 129 15.37 -4.15 5.23
N MET A 130 15.54 -2.84 5.01
CA MET A 130 15.40 -1.83 6.06
C MET A 130 13.96 -1.73 6.57
N PHE A 131 12.97 -1.76 5.68
CA PHE A 131 11.55 -1.76 6.03
C PHE A 131 11.18 -2.95 6.94
N ILE A 132 11.61 -4.16 6.59
CA ILE A 132 11.35 -5.36 7.41
C ILE A 132 12.00 -5.24 8.79
N LYS A 133 13.25 -4.74 8.86
CA LYS A 133 13.94 -4.51 10.15
C LYS A 133 13.21 -3.46 11.01
N ALA A 134 12.83 -2.33 10.42
CA ALA A 134 12.06 -1.29 11.11
C ALA A 134 10.72 -1.83 11.64
N SER A 135 10.03 -2.65 10.84
CA SER A 135 8.77 -3.31 11.22
C SER A 135 8.98 -4.22 12.43
N ILE A 136 10.04 -5.03 12.44
CA ILE A 136 10.40 -5.90 13.58
C ILE A 136 10.66 -5.07 14.84
N ASP A 137 11.40 -3.97 14.73
CA ASP A 137 11.70 -3.11 15.88
C ASP A 137 10.44 -2.51 16.50
N ILE A 138 9.50 -2.04 15.67
CA ILE A 138 8.21 -1.51 16.14
C ILE A 138 7.39 -2.58 16.84
N MET A 139 7.34 -3.80 16.28
CA MET A 139 6.64 -4.93 16.89
C MET A 139 7.18 -5.32 18.27
N LYS A 140 8.51 -5.23 18.44
CA LYS A 140 9.19 -5.56 19.69
C LYS A 140 9.03 -4.48 20.76
N THR A 141 9.18 -3.22 20.36
CA THR A 141 9.24 -2.08 21.29
C THR A 141 7.87 -1.47 21.57
N GLU A 142 6.88 -1.73 20.72
CA GLU A 142 5.58 -1.05 20.73
C GLU A 142 5.72 0.48 20.61
N ALA A 143 6.88 0.95 20.12
CA ALA A 143 7.20 2.36 19.93
C ALA A 143 7.22 2.71 18.45
N LEU A 144 6.66 3.88 18.10
CA LEU A 144 6.66 4.38 16.73
C LEU A 144 7.95 5.14 16.46
N TYR A 145 8.75 4.62 15.54
CA TYR A 145 9.97 5.28 15.03
C TYR A 145 9.71 5.85 13.64
N ARG A 146 9.06 7.01 13.58
CA ARG A 146 8.68 7.65 12.31
C ARG A 146 9.91 8.02 11.46
N GLU A 147 11.04 8.29 12.11
CA GLU A 147 12.32 8.60 11.50
C GLU A 147 12.95 7.44 10.71
N LYS A 148 12.46 6.20 10.90
CA LYS A 148 12.88 5.04 10.11
C LYS A 148 12.12 4.89 8.78
N PHE A 149 11.13 5.75 8.53
CA PHE A 149 10.33 5.75 7.32
C PHE A 149 10.49 7.06 6.55
N ASP A 150 9.99 7.05 5.32
CA ASP A 150 9.96 8.25 4.47
C ASP A 150 9.21 9.39 5.17
N LYS A 151 9.73 10.61 5.01
CA LYS A 151 9.12 11.82 5.54
C LYS A 151 7.74 12.01 4.90
N VAL A 152 6.70 12.09 5.72
CA VAL A 152 5.39 12.53 5.26
C VAL A 152 5.46 14.03 4.98
N LEU A 153 5.29 14.39 3.72
CA LEU A 153 5.27 15.78 3.26
C LEU A 153 3.94 16.44 3.63
N SER A 154 4.00 17.72 3.99
CA SER A 154 2.82 18.57 4.08
C SER A 154 2.19 18.81 2.71
N GLN A 155 0.91 19.17 2.66
CA GLN A 155 0.21 19.49 1.42
C GLN A 155 0.96 20.52 0.57
N GLN A 156 1.55 21.54 1.21
CA GLN A 156 2.31 22.58 0.52
C GLN A 156 3.63 22.06 -0.07
N GLU A 157 4.33 21.16 0.63
CA GLU A 157 5.51 20.47 0.11
C GLU A 157 5.14 19.58 -1.09
N ILE A 158 4.03 18.83 -1.00
CA ILE A 158 3.55 17.98 -2.10
C ILE A 158 3.23 18.82 -3.35
N ILE A 159 2.46 19.91 -3.19
CA ILE A 159 2.11 20.81 -4.30
C ILE A 159 3.37 21.39 -4.96
N THR A 160 4.38 21.73 -4.16
CA THR A 160 5.65 22.25 -4.68
C THR A 160 6.38 21.20 -5.52
N CYS A 161 6.44 19.96 -5.04
CA CYS A 161 7.01 18.86 -5.81
C CYS A 161 6.26 18.65 -7.13
N VAL A 162 4.92 18.54 -7.09
CA VAL A 162 4.10 18.29 -8.29
C VAL A 162 4.26 19.41 -9.32
N LYS A 163 4.25 20.68 -8.91
CA LYS A 163 4.48 21.82 -9.81
C LYS A 163 5.85 21.77 -10.49
N GLY A 164 6.88 21.32 -9.78
CA GLY A 164 8.23 21.14 -10.33
C GLY A 164 8.33 20.04 -11.41
N PHE A 165 7.37 19.12 -11.48
CA PHE A 165 7.31 18.06 -12.50
C PHE A 165 6.35 18.37 -13.65
N MET A 166 5.48 19.38 -13.52
CA MET A 166 4.52 19.81 -14.54
C MET A 166 5.01 20.98 -15.41
N GLY A 167 6.15 21.58 -15.06
CA GLY A 167 6.84 22.60 -15.85
C GLY A 167 8.02 22.02 -16.63
#